data_AF-A0A3N4LWJ2-F1
#
_entry.id   AF-A0A3N4LWJ2-F1
#
_cell.length_a   1.000
_cell.length_b   1.000
_cell.length_c   1.000
_cell.angle_alpha   90.00
_cell.angle_beta   90.00
_cell.angle_gamma   90.00
#
_symmetry.space_group_name_H-M   'P 1'
#
loop_
_entity.id
_entity.type
_entity.pdbx_description
1 polymer ?
#
loop_
_entity_poly.entity_id
_entity_poly.type
_entity_poly.pdbx_seq_one_letter_code
_entity_poly.pdbx_strand_id
1 'polypeptide(L)'
;MGDPLSIAGSVAGLITISAQIVGMAKELFDKVKDAPETMMQVRKEVESMQPIFCQVQLLLNGSGSGLNRGNLTMISVHNLMAALTGCVIVYTRLEKKVNEVCGFSDPTTASAAWKRAGVIADRVKWGLWRHEEVLVIMEDLQRQKRTLNLMLTIITW
;
A
#
# COMPACT_ATOMS: atom_id res chain seq x y z
N MET A 1 -16.92 -15.09 8.14
CA MET A 1 -16.78 -13.70 7.63
C MET A 1 -15.45 -13.63 6.91
N GLY A 2 -15.48 -13.28 5.62
CA GLY A 2 -14.42 -13.52 4.65
C GLY A 2 -15.00 -14.01 3.33
N ASP A 3 -16.05 -13.36 2.85
CA ASP A 3 -16.59 -13.64 1.53
C ASP A 3 -15.64 -13.11 0.43
N PRO A 4 -15.55 -13.78 -0.72
CA PRO A 4 -14.62 -13.40 -1.80
C PRO A 4 -14.73 -11.94 -2.24
N LEU A 5 -15.92 -11.34 -2.13
CA LEU A 5 -16.18 -9.96 -2.50
C LEU A 5 -15.50 -8.99 -1.54
N SER A 6 -15.55 -9.24 -0.22
CA SER A 6 -14.84 -8.46 0.79
C SER A 6 -13.31 -8.48 0.58
N ILE A 7 -12.77 -9.64 0.21
CA ILE A 7 -11.34 -9.80 -0.09
C ILE A 7 -10.97 -9.02 -1.36
N ALA A 8 -11.74 -9.18 -2.44
CA ALA A 8 -11.53 -8.43 -3.67
C ALA A 8 -11.62 -6.92 -3.46
N GLY A 9 -12.57 -6.45 -2.66
CA GLY A 9 -12.70 -5.04 -2.27
C GLY A 9 -11.48 -4.52 -1.50
N SER A 10 -10.94 -5.33 -0.59
CA SER A 10 -9.71 -4.98 0.15
C SER A 10 -8.51 -4.84 -0.79
N VAL A 11 -8.34 -5.76 -1.74
CA VAL A 11 -7.27 -5.69 -2.74
C VAL A 11 -7.43 -4.47 -3.65
N ALA A 12 -8.65 -4.20 -4.13
CA ALA A 12 -8.94 -3.00 -4.93
C ALA A 12 -8.63 -1.71 -4.16
N GLY A 13 -8.96 -1.67 -2.86
CA GLY A 13 -8.59 -0.59 -1.94
C GLY A 13 -7.07 -0.40 -1.85
N LEU A 14 -6.31 -1.49 -1.67
CA LEU A 14 -4.84 -1.50 -1.62
C LEU A 14 -4.19 -1.01 -2.93
N ILE A 15 -4.72 -1.42 -4.09
CA ILE A 15 -4.27 -0.91 -5.40
C ILE A 15 -4.53 0.60 -5.49
N THR A 16 -5.71 1.02 -5.05
CA THR A 16 -6.13 2.43 -5.12
C THR A 16 -5.28 3.32 -4.21
N ILE A 17 -5.00 2.91 -2.98
CA ILE A 17 -4.19 3.68 -2.02
C ILE A 17 -2.70 3.65 -2.37
N SER A 18 -2.18 2.56 -2.94
CA SER A 18 -0.78 2.50 -3.40
C SER A 18 -0.53 3.45 -4.57
N ALA A 19 -1.39 3.45 -5.59
CA ALA A 19 -1.29 4.37 -6.73
C ALA A 19 -1.32 5.83 -6.26
N GLN A 20 -2.18 6.10 -5.28
CA GLN A 20 -2.32 7.39 -4.64
C GLN A 20 -1.05 7.86 -3.94
N ILE A 21 -0.46 7.03 -3.09
CA ILE A 21 0.78 7.37 -2.38
C ILE A 21 1.93 7.60 -3.37
N VAL A 22 2.03 6.80 -4.43
CA VAL A 22 3.05 6.99 -5.48
C VAL A 22 2.86 8.32 -6.22
N GLY A 23 1.62 8.65 -6.59
CA GLY A 23 1.27 9.93 -7.22
C GLY A 23 1.59 11.11 -6.33
N MET A 24 1.23 11.04 -5.05
CA MET A 24 1.53 12.09 -4.09
C MET A 24 3.03 12.25 -3.87
N ALA A 25 3.75 11.16 -3.71
CA ALA A 25 5.20 11.18 -3.57
C ALA A 25 5.85 11.84 -4.78
N LYS A 26 5.38 11.55 -5.99
CA LYS A 26 5.85 12.23 -7.21
C LYS A 26 5.61 13.75 -7.13
N GLU A 27 4.39 14.19 -6.80
CA GLU A 27 4.09 15.62 -6.66
C GLU A 27 4.93 16.30 -5.56
N LEU A 28 5.22 15.60 -4.46
CA LEU A 28 6.10 16.09 -3.40
C LEU A 28 7.53 16.33 -3.93
N PHE A 29 8.08 15.39 -4.69
CA PHE A 29 9.40 15.57 -5.30
C PHE A 29 9.43 16.68 -6.35
N ASP A 30 8.34 16.87 -7.11
CA ASP A 30 8.25 17.90 -8.15
C ASP A 30 8.08 19.31 -7.54
N LYS A 31 7.34 19.45 -6.43
CA LYS A 31 6.91 20.76 -5.89
C LYS A 31 7.67 21.20 -4.65
N VAL A 32 8.29 20.28 -3.92
CA VAL A 32 8.88 20.55 -2.59
C VAL A 32 10.36 20.20 -2.60
N LYS A 33 11.18 21.19 -2.23
CA LYS A 33 12.62 20.97 -2.05
C LYS A 33 12.87 20.15 -0.77
N ASP A 34 14.05 19.54 -0.70
CA ASP A 34 14.54 18.85 0.50
C ASP A 34 13.71 17.63 0.94
N ALA A 35 13.03 16.97 -0.02
CA ALA A 35 12.36 15.71 0.24
C ALA A 35 13.38 14.65 0.71
N PRO A 36 13.16 13.99 1.86
CA PRO A 36 14.12 13.06 2.44
C PRO A 36 14.23 11.80 1.58
N GLU A 37 15.43 11.22 1.52
CA GLU A 37 15.70 10.00 0.74
C GLU A 37 14.77 8.84 1.14
N THR A 38 14.43 8.74 2.43
CA THR A 38 13.51 7.73 2.94
C THR A 38 12.12 7.82 2.32
N MET A 39 11.63 9.01 1.95
CA MET A 39 10.37 9.14 1.20
C MET A 39 10.48 8.53 -0.20
N MET A 40 11.66 8.64 -0.83
CA MET A 40 11.91 8.05 -2.15
C MET A 40 11.95 6.52 -2.05
N GLN A 41 12.58 6.00 -0.99
CA GLN A 41 12.60 4.58 -0.71
C GLN A 41 11.17 4.06 -0.47
N VAL A 42 10.36 4.74 0.37
CA VAL A 42 8.97 4.35 0.64
C VAL A 42 8.15 4.33 -0.64
N ARG A 43 8.28 5.36 -1.49
CA ARG A 43 7.62 5.41 -2.81
C ARG A 43 7.96 4.17 -3.64
N LYS A 44 9.26 3.85 -3.78
CA LYS A 44 9.73 2.69 -4.57
C LYS A 44 9.16 1.39 -4.00
N GLU A 45 9.14 1.25 -2.68
CA GLU A 45 8.60 0.04 -2.05
C GLU A 45 7.09 -0.11 -2.33
N VAL A 46 6.32 0.97 -2.14
CA VAL A 46 4.88 0.99 -2.44
C VAL A 46 4.58 0.71 -3.92
N GLU A 47 5.34 1.30 -4.83
CA GLU A 47 5.25 1.07 -6.28
C GLU A 47 5.52 -0.41 -6.62
N SER A 48 6.51 -1.02 -5.97
CA SER A 48 6.83 -2.44 -6.16
C SER A 48 5.76 -3.40 -5.65
N MET A 49 4.88 -2.97 -4.74
CA MET A 49 3.77 -3.78 -4.23
C MET A 49 2.52 -3.75 -5.13
N GLN A 50 2.38 -2.73 -5.99
CA GLN A 50 1.26 -2.64 -6.93
C GLN A 50 1.09 -3.89 -7.82
N PRO A 51 2.13 -4.39 -8.53
CA PRO A 51 1.98 -5.58 -9.36
C PRO A 51 1.59 -6.83 -8.55
N ILE A 52 2.00 -6.91 -7.28
CA ILE A 52 1.63 -8.02 -6.38
C ILE A 52 0.13 -7.98 -6.11
N PHE A 53 -0.42 -6.81 -5.77
CA PHE A 53 -1.86 -6.66 -5.56
C PHE A 53 -2.67 -6.96 -6.82
N CYS A 54 -2.21 -6.50 -7.99
CA CYS A 54 -2.83 -6.84 -9.27
C CYS A 54 -2.84 -8.36 -9.51
N GLN A 55 -1.74 -9.06 -9.23
CA GLN A 55 -1.70 -10.51 -9.33
C GLN A 55 -2.68 -11.19 -8.37
N VAL A 56 -2.72 -10.76 -7.10
CA VAL A 56 -3.72 -11.26 -6.13
C VAL A 56 -5.15 -11.04 -6.66
N GLN A 57 -5.45 -9.89 -7.25
CA GLN A 57 -6.77 -9.61 -7.83
C GLN A 57 -7.09 -10.54 -9.00
N LEU A 58 -6.13 -10.80 -9.89
CA LEU A 58 -6.30 -11.73 -11.01
C LEU A 58 -6.57 -13.16 -10.52
N LEU A 59 -5.91 -13.59 -9.44
CA LEU A 59 -6.16 -14.89 -8.80
C LEU A 59 -7.57 -14.97 -8.23
N LEU A 60 -8.01 -13.93 -7.50
CA LEU A 60 -9.36 -13.87 -6.92
C LEU A 60 -10.46 -13.86 -7.99
N ASN A 61 -10.20 -13.22 -9.13
CA ASN A 61 -11.13 -13.19 -10.26
C ASN A 61 -11.13 -14.50 -11.09
N GLY A 62 -10.37 -15.53 -10.69
CA GLY A 62 -10.26 -16.79 -11.43
C GLY A 62 -9.63 -16.65 -12.82
N SER A 63 -8.96 -15.51 -13.09
CA SER A 63 -8.42 -15.14 -14.41
C SER A 63 -6.91 -15.37 -14.53
N GLY A 64 -6.28 -15.99 -13.52
CA GLY A 64 -4.86 -16.34 -13.54
C GLY A 64 -4.57 -17.56 -14.42
N SER A 65 -3.84 -17.36 -15.52
CA SER A 65 -3.50 -18.40 -16.53
C SER A 65 -2.55 -19.53 -16.02
N GLY A 66 -2.28 -19.64 -14.72
CA GLY A 66 -1.35 -20.61 -14.14
C GLY A 66 -1.80 -21.18 -12.80
N LEU A 67 -3.11 -21.17 -12.54
CA LEU A 67 -3.66 -21.57 -11.25
C LEU A 67 -3.56 -23.09 -11.06
N ASN A 68 -2.65 -23.57 -10.20
CA ASN A 68 -2.70 -24.94 -9.72
C ASN A 68 -3.81 -25.05 -8.67
N ARG A 69 -4.99 -25.50 -9.09
CA ARG A 69 -6.20 -25.58 -8.24
C ARG A 69 -5.97 -26.39 -6.95
N GLY A 70 -4.99 -27.31 -6.92
CA GLY A 70 -4.57 -28.08 -5.74
C GLY A 70 -3.74 -27.29 -4.71
N ASN A 71 -3.09 -26.20 -5.11
CA ASN A 71 -2.29 -25.36 -4.21
C ASN A 71 -3.10 -24.19 -3.62
N LEU A 72 -4.21 -23.82 -4.28
CA LEU A 72 -5.22 -22.91 -3.70
C LEU A 72 -5.86 -23.51 -2.44
N THR A 73 -5.96 -24.85 -2.35
CA THR A 73 -6.38 -25.57 -1.14
C THR A 73 -5.30 -25.61 -0.05
N MET A 74 -4.02 -25.37 -0.40
CA MET A 74 -2.90 -25.38 0.54
C MET A 74 -2.71 -24.03 1.24
N ILE A 75 -3.00 -22.92 0.57
CA ILE A 75 -3.09 -21.59 1.20
C ILE A 75 -4.55 -21.30 1.53
N SER A 76 -4.89 -21.43 2.82
CA SER A 76 -6.21 -21.05 3.31
C SER A 76 -6.50 -19.59 2.96
N VAL A 77 -7.73 -19.33 2.49
CA VAL A 77 -8.30 -17.98 2.32
C VAL A 77 -8.06 -17.11 3.57
N HIS A 78 -8.05 -17.73 4.74
CA HIS A 78 -7.73 -17.08 6.02
C HIS A 78 -6.31 -16.48 6.06
N ASN A 79 -5.31 -17.17 5.52
CA ASN A 79 -3.93 -16.69 5.49
C ASN A 79 -3.77 -15.51 4.52
N LEU A 80 -4.46 -15.57 3.36
CA LEU A 80 -4.50 -14.44 2.43
C LEU A 80 -5.18 -13.23 3.06
N MET A 81 -6.32 -13.43 3.75
CA MET A 81 -6.99 -12.36 4.48
C MET A 81 -6.07 -11.74 5.54
N ALA A 82 -5.39 -12.55 6.35
CA ALA A 82 -4.47 -12.05 7.37
C ALA A 82 -3.34 -11.19 6.76
N ALA A 83 -2.75 -11.63 5.63
CA ALA A 83 -1.73 -10.86 4.92
C ALA A 83 -2.29 -9.55 4.35
N LEU A 84 -3.49 -9.57 3.76
CA LEU A 84 -4.14 -8.37 3.24
C LEU A 84 -4.53 -7.39 4.35
N THR A 85 -5.02 -7.87 5.49
CA THR A 85 -5.25 -7.04 6.68
C THR A 85 -3.95 -6.40 7.16
N GLY A 86 -2.85 -7.17 7.18
CA GLY A 86 -1.51 -6.64 7.45
C GLY A 86 -1.14 -5.51 6.50
N CYS A 87 -1.36 -5.68 5.19
CA CYS A 87 -1.15 -4.62 4.20
C CYS A 87 -2.01 -3.39 4.50
N VAL A 88 -3.31 -3.56 4.73
CA VAL A 88 -4.23 -2.45 5.02
C VAL A 88 -3.74 -1.63 6.23
N ILE A 89 -3.36 -2.29 7.32
CA ILE A 89 -2.85 -1.61 8.53
C ILE A 89 -1.62 -0.76 8.20
N VAL A 90 -0.66 -1.31 7.47
CA VAL A 90 0.60 -0.62 7.14
C VAL A 90 0.35 0.55 6.19
N TYR A 91 -0.51 0.35 5.19
CA TYR A 91 -0.89 1.40 4.24
C TYR A 91 -1.67 2.53 4.92
N THR A 92 -2.56 2.23 5.87
CA THR A 92 -3.27 3.26 6.66
C THR A 92 -2.30 4.05 7.53
N ARG A 93 -1.31 3.38 8.16
CA ARG A 93 -0.25 4.08 8.92
C ARG A 93 0.58 5.00 8.03
N LEU A 94 0.95 4.51 6.85
CA LEU A 94 1.70 5.30 5.87
C LEU A 94 0.89 6.50 5.37
N GLU A 95 -0.36 6.28 4.97
CA GLU A 95 -1.26 7.35 4.51
C GLU A 95 -1.43 8.42 5.58
N LYS A 96 -1.66 8.03 6.84
CA LYS A 96 -1.72 8.96 7.96
C LYS A 96 -0.44 9.78 8.07
N LYS A 97 0.73 9.14 7.99
CA LYS A 97 2.02 9.83 8.12
C LYS A 97 2.26 10.83 7.00
N VAL A 98 1.95 10.44 5.77
CA VAL A 98 2.05 11.33 4.60
C VAL A 98 1.06 12.50 4.73
N ASN A 99 -0.16 12.26 5.19
CA ASN A 99 -1.15 13.31 5.44
C ASN A 99 -0.70 14.29 6.52
N GLU A 100 -0.08 13.82 7.61
CA GLU A 100 0.50 14.68 8.65
C GLU A 100 1.57 15.60 8.06
N VAL A 101 2.48 15.07 7.24
CA VAL A 101 3.53 15.87 6.57
C VAL A 101 2.96 16.92 5.63
N CYS A 102 1.92 16.57 4.88
CA CYS A 102 1.28 17.47 3.92
C CYS A 102 0.27 18.44 4.54
N GLY A 103 0.06 18.39 5.87
CA GLY A 103 -0.88 19.28 6.57
C GLY A 103 -2.35 18.94 6.34
N PHE A 104 -2.67 17.67 6.06
CA PHE A 104 -4.02 17.13 5.87
C PHE A 104 -4.52 16.35 7.10
N SER A 105 -4.18 16.83 8.30
CA SER A 105 -4.45 16.14 9.57
C SER A 105 -5.93 16.13 10.00
N ASP A 106 -6.82 16.82 9.27
CA ASP A 106 -8.24 16.88 9.62
C ASP A 106 -8.99 15.63 9.13
N PRO A 107 -9.62 14.83 10.03
CA PRO A 107 -10.24 13.56 9.68
C PRO A 107 -11.43 13.70 8.72
N THR A 108 -12.04 14.88 8.62
CA THR A 108 -13.14 15.13 7.65
C THR A 108 -12.64 15.27 6.21
N THR A 109 -11.33 15.47 6.03
CA THR A 109 -10.71 15.71 4.72
C THR A 109 -9.63 14.68 4.39
N ALA A 110 -9.00 14.01 5.35
CA ALA A 110 -7.75 13.25 5.20
C ALA A 110 -7.69 12.19 4.07
N SER A 111 -8.75 11.41 3.81
CA SER A 111 -8.72 10.35 2.78
C SER A 111 -8.85 10.88 1.34
N ALA A 112 -9.17 12.16 1.16
CA ALA A 112 -9.38 12.80 -0.14
C ALA A 112 -8.86 14.26 -0.25
N ALA A 113 -8.24 14.81 0.81
CA ALA A 113 -7.86 16.21 0.87
C ALA A 113 -6.85 16.56 -0.21
N TRP A 114 -5.79 15.75 -0.29
CA TRP A 114 -4.75 15.93 -1.29
C TRP A 114 -5.25 15.55 -2.69
N LYS A 115 -6.25 14.66 -2.84
CA LYS A 115 -6.90 14.40 -4.14
C LYS A 115 -7.60 15.63 -4.72
N ARG A 116 -8.17 16.48 -3.87
CA ARG A 116 -8.87 17.72 -4.31
C ARG A 116 -7.93 18.92 -4.40
N ALA A 117 -7.02 19.05 -3.44
CA ALA A 117 -6.17 20.23 -3.31
C ALA A 117 -4.79 20.08 -3.98
N GLY A 118 -4.36 18.85 -4.28
CA GLY A 118 -2.98 18.54 -4.65
C GLY A 118 -2.01 18.76 -3.48
N VAL A 119 -0.72 18.53 -3.74
CA VAL A 119 0.35 18.89 -2.79
C VAL A 119 0.54 20.40 -2.78
N ILE A 120 0.40 21.02 -1.59
CA ILE A 120 0.66 22.44 -1.35
C ILE A 120 2.02 22.57 -0.68
N ALA A 121 3.05 22.99 -1.42
CA ALA A 121 4.44 22.99 -0.96
C ALA A 121 4.66 23.72 0.37
N ASP A 122 3.98 24.87 0.56
CA ASP A 122 4.07 25.69 1.78
C ASP A 122 3.55 24.97 3.04
N ARG A 123 2.65 23.98 2.87
CA ARG A 123 2.11 23.19 3.99
C ARG A 123 2.98 22.01 4.37
N VAL A 124 3.97 21.67 3.54
CA VAL A 124 4.77 20.47 3.74
C VAL A 124 5.77 20.69 4.86
N LYS A 125 5.66 19.86 5.89
CA LYS A 125 6.50 19.91 7.09
C LYS A 125 7.32 18.64 7.21
N TRP A 126 8.48 18.59 6.55
CA TRP A 126 9.40 17.45 6.63
C TRP A 126 9.87 17.13 8.05
N GLY A 127 9.83 18.09 8.98
CA GLY A 127 10.09 17.82 10.40
C GLY A 127 9.10 16.83 11.06
N LEU A 128 7.95 16.58 10.44
CA LEU A 128 7.00 15.54 10.87
C LEU A 128 7.33 14.16 10.28
N TRP A 129 8.21 14.07 9.27
CA TRP A 129 8.71 12.84 8.67
C TRP A 129 9.85 12.24 9.52
N ARG A 130 9.51 11.75 10.71
CA ARG A 130 10.49 11.17 11.63
C ARG A 130 11.05 9.87 11.07
N HIS A 131 12.38 9.83 10.94
CA HIS A 131 13.10 8.72 10.34
C HIS A 131 12.76 7.37 10.99
N GLU A 132 12.76 7.30 12.32
CA GLU A 132 12.49 6.08 13.08
C GLU A 132 11.09 5.51 12.80
N GLU A 133 10.06 6.35 12.77
CA GLU A 133 8.68 5.91 12.49
C GLU A 133 8.54 5.40 11.05
N VAL A 134 9.22 6.06 10.12
CA VAL A 134 9.20 5.70 8.70
C VAL A 134 9.95 4.40 8.44
N LEU A 135 11.05 4.16 9.16
CA LEU A 135 11.77 2.88 9.10
C LEU A 135 10.88 1.72 9.54
N VAL A 136 10.12 1.86 10.63
CA VAL A 136 9.19 0.81 11.07
C VAL A 136 8.13 0.54 10.00
N ILE A 137 7.58 1.59 9.38
CA ILE A 137 6.62 1.43 8.26
C ILE A 137 7.27 0.72 7.07
N MET A 138 8.53 1.05 6.75
CA MET A 138 9.29 0.41 5.68
C MET A 138 9.51 -1.08 5.94
N GLU A 139 9.95 -1.44 7.15
CA GLU A 139 10.15 -2.84 7.54
C GLU A 139 8.85 -3.63 7.44
N ASP A 140 7.75 -3.03 7.90
CA ASP A 140 6.43 -3.63 7.80
C ASP A 140 5.98 -3.81 6.33
N LEU A 141 6.19 -2.81 5.46
CA LEU A 141 5.90 -2.93 4.01
C LEU A 141 6.67 -4.08 3.38
N GLN A 142 7.99 -4.16 3.62
CA GLN A 142 8.83 -5.23 3.10
C GLN A 142 8.39 -6.60 3.62
N ARG A 143 8.01 -6.69 4.90
CA ARG A 143 7.48 -7.92 5.49
C ARG A 143 6.18 -8.36 4.81
N GLN A 144 5.25 -7.45 4.60
CA GLN A 144 3.99 -7.76 3.91
C GLN A 144 4.22 -8.19 2.47
N LYS A 145 5.11 -7.49 1.75
CA LYS A 145 5.53 -7.85 0.40
C LYS A 145 6.13 -9.25 0.31
N ARG A 146 7.04 -9.61 1.22
CA ARG A 146 7.64 -10.97 1.25
C ARG A 146 6.56 -12.01 1.49
N THR A 147 5.67 -11.77 2.44
CA THR A 147 4.55 -12.66 2.77
C THR A 147 3.65 -12.90 1.57
N LEU A 148 3.20 -11.83 0.90
CA LEU A 148 2.33 -11.96 -0.28
C LEU A 148 3.04 -12.64 -1.46
N ASN A 149 4.31 -12.32 -1.72
CA ASN A 149 5.05 -12.99 -2.79
C ASN A 149 5.20 -14.50 -2.54
N LEU A 150 5.52 -14.90 -1.30
CA LEU A 150 5.60 -16.32 -0.94
C LEU A 150 4.25 -17.02 -1.18
N MET A 151 3.15 -16.38 -0.79
CA MET A 151 1.80 -16.91 -1.05
C MET A 151 1.52 -17.03 -2.54
N LEU A 152 1.84 -16.01 -3.33
CA LEU A 152 1.68 -16.02 -4.78
C LEU A 152 2.50 -17.14 -5.45
N THR A 153 3.76 -17.31 -5.05
CA THR A 153 4.63 -18.38 -5.56
C THR A 153 4.04 -19.76 -5.27
N ILE A 154 3.58 -20.01 -4.05
CA ILE A 154 2.98 -21.31 -3.69
C ILE A 154 1.69 -21.57 -4.47
N ILE A 155 0.87 -20.53 -4.77
CA ILE A 155 -0.39 -20.68 -5.52
C ILE A 155 -0.15 -20.91 -7.02
N THR A 156 0.92 -20.35 -7.57
CA THR A 156 1.17 -20.30 -9.03
C THR A 156 2.08 -21.43 -9.55
N TRP A 157 2.87 -22.05 -8.66
CA TRP A 157 3.59 -23.30 -8.93
C TRP A 157 2.70 -24.50 -8.61
#